data_AF-A0A0L8HWT7-F1
#
_entry.id   AF-A0A0L8HWT7-F1
#
_cell.length_a   1.000
_cell.length_b   1.000
_cell.length_c   1.000
_cell.angle_alpha   90.00
_cell.angle_beta   90.00
_cell.angle_gamma   90.00
#
_symmetry.space_group_name_H-M   'P 1'
#
loop_
_entity.id
_entity.type
_entity.pdbx_description
1 polymer ?
#
loop_
_entity_poly.entity_id
_entity_poly.type
_entity_poly.pdbx_seq_one_letter_code
_entity_poly.pdbx_strand_id
1 'polypeptide(L)'
;MPPHRLNLKIGVIVMLLRNLSITQELCNGTRLKVQRLHGHCVEVSLVTGSNRGRTVLIPRIKLSPSDANIPFTLNRLQFPLRLAYSITINKA
;
A
#
# COMPACT_ATOMS: atom_id res chain seq x y z
N MET A 1 3.39 9.40 -2.87
CA MET A 1 3.24 8.54 -4.06
C MET A 1 4.24 7.37 -3.96
N PRO A 2 3.89 6.14 -4.34
CA PRO A 2 4.82 5.01 -4.36
C PRO A 2 5.90 5.18 -5.46
N PRO A 3 7.03 4.46 -5.36
CA PRO A 3 8.07 4.45 -6.39
C PRO A 3 7.52 4.08 -7.78
N HIS A 4 8.20 4.53 -8.85
CA HIS A 4 7.83 4.14 -10.22
C HIS A 4 7.96 2.63 -10.43
N ARG A 5 9.10 2.07 -10.01
CA ARG A 5 9.31 0.62 -9.90
C ARG A 5 9.13 0.20 -8.46
N LEU A 6 8.05 -0.55 -8.18
CA LEU A 6 7.79 -1.13 -6.87
C LEU A 6 8.19 -2.61 -6.90
N ASN A 7 9.34 -2.93 -6.30
CA ASN A 7 9.82 -4.29 -6.19
C ASN A 7 9.35 -4.89 -4.86
N LEU A 8 8.60 -6.00 -4.93
CA LEU A 8 8.08 -6.71 -3.76
C LEU A 8 8.58 -8.15 -3.76
N LYS A 9 8.68 -8.74 -2.57
CA LYS A 9 8.94 -10.17 -2.37
C LYS A 9 7.90 -10.73 -1.43
N ILE A 10 7.54 -12.00 -1.59
CA ILE A 10 6.69 -12.71 -0.64
C ILE A 10 7.33 -12.64 0.76
N GLY A 11 6.51 -12.40 1.77
CA GLY A 11 6.91 -12.31 3.18
C GLY A 11 7.26 -10.89 3.66
N VAL A 12 7.46 -9.93 2.76
CA VAL A 12 7.83 -8.56 3.15
C VAL A 12 6.65 -7.80 3.78
N ILE A 13 6.96 -6.92 4.73
CA ILE A 13 5.99 -5.99 5.31
C ILE A 13 5.90 -4.73 4.44
N VAL A 14 4.68 -4.40 4.06
CA VAL A 14 4.33 -3.18 3.34
C VAL A 14 3.34 -2.36 4.15
N MET A 15 3.22 -1.10 3.79
CA MET A 15 2.27 -0.15 4.34
C MET A 15 1.37 0.37 3.23
N LEU A 16 0.08 0.45 3.50
CA LEU A 16 -0.91 1.03 2.60
C LEU A 16 -0.78 2.56 2.58
N LEU A 17 -0.84 3.16 1.40
CA LEU A 17 -0.65 4.61 1.18
C LEU A 17 -1.96 5.39 1.02
N ARG A 18 -3.10 4.70 0.93
CA ARG A 18 -4.42 5.30 0.72
C ARG A 18 -5.47 4.51 1.50
N ASN A 19 -6.52 5.18 1.94
CA ASN A 19 -7.69 4.52 2.49
C ASN A 19 -8.41 3.79 1.34
N LEU A 20 -8.54 2.47 1.45
CA LEU A 20 -9.32 1.64 0.53
C LEU A 20 -10.67 1.26 1.14
N SER A 21 -10.66 0.91 2.43
CA SER A 21 -11.88 0.56 3.16
C SER A 21 -11.63 0.67 4.67
N ILE A 22 -12.31 1.62 5.31
CA ILE A 22 -12.21 1.82 6.76
C ILE A 22 -12.84 0.63 7.50
N THR A 23 -13.97 0.13 7.01
CA THR A 23 -14.68 -1.02 7.60
C THR A 23 -13.90 -2.32 7.54
N GLN A 24 -12.95 -2.43 6.61
CA GLN A 24 -12.05 -3.59 6.48
C GLN A 24 -10.65 -3.34 7.06
N GLU A 25 -10.44 -2.24 7.81
CA GLU A 25 -9.14 -1.85 8.38
C GLU A 25 -8.04 -1.61 7.32
N LEU A 26 -8.43 -1.35 6.06
CA LEU A 26 -7.54 -1.00 4.95
C LEU A 26 -7.39 0.51 4.83
N CYS A 27 -6.77 1.10 5.85
CA CYS A 27 -6.50 2.52 5.97
C CYS A 27 -5.04 2.84 5.60
N ASN A 28 -4.77 4.11 5.29
CA ASN A 28 -3.43 4.63 5.14
C ASN A 28 -2.63 4.35 6.44
N GLY A 29 -1.44 3.79 6.31
CA GLY A 29 -0.65 3.35 7.46
C GLY A 29 -0.87 1.89 7.87
N THR A 30 -1.91 1.20 7.38
CA THR A 30 -2.09 -0.22 7.73
C THR A 30 -0.90 -1.04 7.27
N ARG A 31 -0.32 -1.83 8.19
CA ARG A 31 0.78 -2.75 7.91
C ARG A 31 0.24 -4.09 7.45
N LEU A 32 0.76 -4.54 6.31
CA LEU A 32 0.31 -5.72 5.58
C LEU A 32 1.54 -6.59 5.27
N LYS A 33 1.40 -7.91 5.32
CA LYS A 33 2.43 -8.86 4.91
C LYS A 33 2.10 -9.40 3.53
N VAL A 34 3.03 -9.33 2.58
CA VAL A 34 2.83 -9.89 1.24
C VAL A 34 2.79 -11.42 1.32
N GLN A 35 1.71 -12.01 0.81
CA GLN A 35 1.52 -13.46 0.75
C GLN A 35 1.78 -14.00 -0.66
N ARG A 36 1.24 -13.34 -1.69
CA ARG A 36 1.45 -13.72 -3.11
C ARG A 36 1.47 -12.49 -4.02
N LEU A 37 2.14 -12.64 -5.16
CA LEU A 37 2.22 -11.63 -6.21
C LEU A 37 1.53 -12.16 -7.46
N HIS A 38 0.52 -11.44 -7.94
CA HIS A 38 -0.17 -11.73 -9.19
C HIS A 38 0.14 -10.66 -10.24
N GLY A 39 -0.30 -10.86 -11.48
CA GLY A 39 -0.07 -9.89 -12.56
C GLY A 39 -0.71 -8.51 -12.31
N HIS A 40 -1.88 -8.48 -11.65
CA HIS A 40 -2.70 -7.27 -11.48
C HIS A 40 -3.06 -6.94 -10.03
N CYS A 41 -2.74 -7.81 -9.07
CA CYS A 41 -3.02 -7.61 -7.66
C CYS A 41 -1.89 -8.18 -6.78
N VAL A 42 -1.83 -7.70 -5.54
CA VAL A 42 -0.95 -8.24 -4.50
C VAL A 42 -1.83 -8.83 -3.41
N GLU A 43 -1.64 -10.10 -3.11
CA GLU A 43 -2.30 -10.74 -1.98
C GLU A 43 -1.51 -10.45 -0.71
N VAL A 44 -2.19 -9.90 0.30
CA VAL A 44 -1.58 -9.49 1.56
C VAL A 44 -2.44 -9.88 2.74
N SER A 45 -1.82 -10.06 3.91
CA SER A 45 -2.52 -10.30 5.16
C SER A 45 -2.31 -9.16 6.15
N LEU A 46 -3.33 -8.80 6.92
CA LEU A 46 -3.20 -7.80 7.98
C LEU A 46 -2.24 -8.27 9.08
N VAL A 47 -1.30 -7.41 9.47
CA VAL A 47 -0.27 -7.72 10.48
C VAL A 47 -0.76 -7.39 11.89
N THR A 48 -1.61 -6.37 12.00
CA THR A 48 -2.12 -5.79 13.25
C THR A 48 -3.62 -5.56 13.15
N GLY A 49 -4.27 -5.22 14.26
CA GLY A 49 -5.71 -4.95 14.32
C GLY A 49 -6.55 -6.18 14.63
N SER A 50 -7.86 -5.97 14.75
CA SER A 50 -8.83 -7.02 15.08
C SER A 50 -8.97 -8.03 13.95
N ASN A 51 -8.70 -7.61 12.71
CA ASN A 51 -8.71 -8.46 11.52
C ASN A 51 -7.33 -9.08 11.20
N ARG A 52 -6.41 -9.20 12.17
CA ARG A 52 -5.08 -9.78 11.96
C ARG A 52 -5.16 -11.16 11.32
N GLY A 53 -4.29 -11.40 10.33
CA GLY A 53 -4.23 -12.66 9.58
C GLY A 53 -5.23 -12.76 8.43
N ARG A 54 -6.27 -11.91 8.39
CA ARG A 54 -7.19 -11.83 7.26
C ARG A 54 -6.43 -11.44 6.00
N THR A 55 -6.69 -12.17 4.92
CA THR A 55 -6.10 -11.93 3.61
C THR A 55 -7.00 -11.05 2.75
N VAL A 56 -6.40 -10.13 2.00
CA VAL A 56 -7.06 -9.23 1.06
C VAL A 56 -6.23 -9.09 -0.21
N LEU A 57 -6.89 -8.74 -1.32
CA LEU A 57 -6.24 -8.42 -2.59
C LEU A 57 -6.13 -6.91 -2.75
N ILE A 58 -4.91 -6.41 -2.99
CA ILE A 58 -4.64 -5.00 -3.24
C ILE A 58 -4.47 -4.79 -4.75
N PRO A 59 -5.40 -4.11 -5.44
CA PRO A 59 -5.25 -3.77 -6.85
C PRO A 59 -4.37 -2.53 -7.05
N ARG A 60 -4.00 -2.26 -8.30
CA ARG A 60 -3.45 -0.95 -8.69
C ARG A 60 -4.58 0.08 -8.71
N ILE A 61 -4.32 1.27 -8.20
CA ILE A 61 -5.25 2.40 -8.22
C ILE A 61 -4.60 3.63 -8.87
N LYS A 62 -5.42 4.56 -9.37
CA LYS A 62 -4.91 5.86 -9.83
C LYS A 62 -4.42 6.66 -8.62
N LEU A 63 -3.17 7.08 -8.65
CA LEU A 63 -2.53 7.89 -7.62
C LEU A 63 -2.03 9.19 -8.24
N SER A 64 -2.39 10.30 -7.60
CA SER A 64 -1.88 11.62 -7.92
C SER A 64 -0.96 12.10 -6.79
N PRO A 65 0.11 12.84 -7.09
CA PRO A 65 0.89 13.56 -6.07
C PRO A 65 -0.02 14.52 -5.30
N SER A 66 0.15 14.63 -3.98
CA SER A 66 -0.63 15.57 -3.17
C SER A 66 -0.14 17.01 -3.34
N ASP A 67 1.17 17.21 -3.48
CA ASP A 67 1.84 18.50 -3.64
C ASP A 67 2.78 18.43 -4.83
N ALA A 68 2.29 18.73 -6.03
CA ALA A 68 3.16 18.93 -7.16
C ALA A 68 2.81 20.29 -7.77
N ASN A 69 3.76 21.22 -7.68
CA ASN A 69 3.69 22.52 -8.34
C ASN A 69 3.99 22.32 -9.84
N ILE A 70 3.14 21.54 -10.50
CA ILE A 70 3.27 21.14 -11.90
C ILE A 70 2.04 21.64 -12.67
N PRO A 71 2.19 22.06 -13.93
CA PRO A 71 1.10 22.68 -14.70
C PRO A 71 0.04 21.68 -15.20
N PHE A 72 0.07 20.43 -14.74
CA PHE A 72 -0.85 19.37 -15.16
C PHE A 72 -1.09 18.35 -14.06
N THR A 73 -2.22 17.64 -14.12
CA THR A 73 -2.51 16.54 -13.18
C THR A 73 -1.74 15.28 -13.56
N LEU A 74 -0.74 14.91 -12.75
CA LEU A 74 -0.06 13.63 -12.91
C LEU A 74 -0.88 12.51 -12.27
N ASN A 75 -1.36 11.57 -13.08
CA ASN A 75 -2.02 10.34 -12.62
C ASN A 75 -1.15 9.13 -12.93
N ARG A 76 -0.85 8.30 -11.92
CA ARG A 76 -0.13 7.04 -12.08
C ARG A 76 -0.97 5.87 -11.58
N LEU A 77 -1.20 4.88 -12.43
CA LEU A 77 -1.78 3.61 -12.02
C LEU A 77 -0.70 2.76 -11.32
N GLN A 78 -0.81 2.58 -10.01
CA GLN A 78 0.17 1.82 -9.24
C GLN A 78 -0.47 1.20 -7.98
N PHE A 79 0.15 0.15 -7.44
CA PHE A 79 -0.23 -0.37 -6.13
C PHE A 79 -0.07 0.71 -5.06
N PRO A 80 -1.08 0.94 -4.20
CA PRO A 80 -0.99 1.91 -3.10
C PRO A 80 -0.16 1.36 -1.94
N LEU A 81 1.01 0.77 -2.22
CA LEU A 81 1.86 0.09 -1.26
C LEU A 81 3.26 0.71 -1.21
N ARG A 82 3.86 0.70 -0.04
CA ARG A 82 5.27 1.06 0.20
C ARG A 82 5.91 0.03 1.12
N LEU A 83 7.18 -0.32 0.90
CA LEU A 83 7.96 -1.16 1.80
C LEU A 83 8.07 -0.50 3.19
N ALA A 84 7.89 -1.29 4.26
CA ALA A 84 7.82 -0.82 5.64
C ALA A 84 8.90 -1.45 6.55
N TYR A 85 10.16 -1.51 6.07
CA TYR A 85 11.30 -2.05 6.84
C TYR A 85 11.68 -1.19 8.04
N SER A 86 11.62 0.14 7.90
CA SER A 86 11.85 1.10 8.97
C SER A 86 10.94 2.31 8.74
N ILE A 87 10.40 2.83 9.84
CA ILE A 87 9.52 4.00 9.84
C ILE A 87 10.10 5.01 10.81
N THR A 88 10.26 6.24 10.33
CA THR A 88 10.59 7.38 11.17
C THR A 88 9.42 7.65 12.12
N ILE A 89 9.69 7.97 13.38
CA ILE A 89 8.71 8.15 14.48
C ILE A 89 7.46 8.96 14.05
N ASN A 90 7.63 9.99 13.23
CA ASN A 90 6.54 10.85 12.75
C ASN A 90 5.59 10.21 11.70
N LYS A 91 5.76 8.92 11.42
CA LYS A 91 4.91 8.10 10.51
C LYS A 91 4.47 6.79 11.17
N ALA A 92 4.81 6.60 12.45
CA ALA A 92 4.41 5.44 13.25
C ALA A 92 2.99 5.61 13.78
#